data_AF-A0A139BXT4-F1
#
_entry.id   AF-A0A139BXT4-F1
#
_cell.length_a   1.000
_cell.length_b   1.000
_cell.length_c   1.000
_cell.angle_alpha   90.00
_cell.angle_beta   90.00
_cell.angle_gamma   90.00
#
_symmetry.space_group_name_H-M   'P 1'
#
loop_
_entity.id
_entity.type
_entity.pdbx_description
1 polymer ?
#
loop_
_entity_poly.entity_id
_entity_poly.type
_entity_poly.pdbx_seq_one_letter_code
_entity_poly.pdbx_strand_id
1 'polypeptide(L)'
;YTNPANPYHLGLEFGLERVRGFLQQQGEWSAAANGGATRADPAVHVIVEKRGKNEDDELELEFRRICDGANYKSEKLNFEIVFADKKSNSAGLQLADLVARPIGLSILRSEQPNRAFDAVKPKLLMKNGRVEGWGLKCFP
;
A
#
# COMPACT_ATOMS: atom_id res chain seq x y z
N TYR A 1 -12.52 -3.83 -20.37
CA TYR A 1 -11.85 -2.55 -20.07
C TYR A 1 -11.32 -1.97 -21.38
N THR A 2 -11.77 -0.76 -21.76
CA THR A 2 -11.44 -0.11 -23.06
C THR A 2 -10.18 0.74 -23.03
N ASN A 3 -9.61 1.01 -21.86
CA ASN A 3 -8.26 1.55 -21.70
C ASN A 3 -7.65 1.01 -20.39
N PRO A 4 -6.73 0.04 -20.42
CA PRO A 4 -6.18 -0.53 -19.20
C PRO A 4 -5.34 0.53 -18.46
N ALA A 5 -5.66 0.78 -17.20
CA ALA A 5 -4.83 1.63 -16.35
C ALA A 5 -3.46 0.99 -16.13
N ASN A 6 -2.43 1.83 -15.98
CA ASN A 6 -1.07 1.36 -15.74
C ASN A 6 -1.05 0.49 -14.45
N PRO A 7 -0.60 -0.78 -14.51
CA PRO A 7 -0.62 -1.67 -13.34
C PRO A 7 0.23 -1.15 -12.18
N TYR A 8 1.27 -0.36 -12.45
CA TYR A 8 2.08 0.27 -11.41
C TYR A 8 1.30 1.34 -10.66
N HIS A 9 0.49 2.14 -11.37
CA HIS A 9 -0.32 3.19 -10.76
C HIS A 9 -1.42 2.56 -9.89
N LEU A 10 -2.09 1.53 -10.41
CA LEU A 10 -3.09 0.77 -9.65
C LEU A 10 -2.48 0.11 -8.41
N GLY A 11 -1.29 -0.49 -8.56
CA GLY A 11 -0.57 -1.09 -7.43
C GLY A 11 -0.24 -0.06 -6.35
N LEU A 12 0.20 1.14 -6.75
CA LEU A 12 0.49 2.23 -5.84
C LEU A 12 -0.77 2.73 -5.12
N GLU A 13 -1.84 3.03 -5.86
CA GLU A 13 -3.12 3.48 -5.29
C GLU A 13 -3.64 2.46 -4.28
N PHE A 14 -3.73 1.19 -4.68
CA PHE A 14 -4.24 0.14 -3.82
C PHE A 14 -3.34 -0.04 -2.59
N GLY A 15 -2.02 0.02 -2.75
CA GLY A 15 -1.07 -0.05 -1.64
C GLY A 15 -1.31 1.05 -0.62
N LEU A 16 -1.38 2.32 -1.05
CA LEU A 16 -1.56 3.47 -0.17
C LEU A 16 -2.91 3.43 0.58
N GLU A 17 -3.98 2.99 -0.08
CA GLU A 17 -5.28 2.79 0.56
C GLU A 17 -5.22 1.76 1.70
N ARG A 18 -4.44 0.69 1.52
CA ARG A 18 -4.28 -0.37 2.54
C ARG A 18 -3.40 0.10 3.69
N VAL A 19 -2.33 0.84 3.41
CA VAL A 19 -1.51 1.46 4.45
C VAL A 19 -2.36 2.41 5.28
N ARG A 20 -3.19 3.27 4.66
CA ARG A 20 -4.16 4.11 5.37
C ARG A 20 -5.09 3.27 6.25
N GLY A 21 -5.72 2.24 5.68
CA GLY A 21 -6.64 1.37 6.42
C GLY A 21 -5.97 0.69 7.62
N PHE A 22 -4.70 0.30 7.48
CA PHE A 22 -3.89 -0.24 8.55
C PHE A 22 -3.60 0.79 9.64
N LEU A 23 -3.16 2.00 9.27
CA LEU A 23 -2.91 3.09 10.24
C LEU A 23 -4.17 3.46 11.02
N GLN A 24 -5.34 3.45 10.37
CA GLN A 24 -6.63 3.64 11.02
C GLN A 24 -6.94 2.50 12.00
N GLN A 25 -6.66 1.25 11.63
CA GLN A 25 -6.84 0.10 12.51
C GLN A 25 -5.94 0.17 13.75
N GLN A 26 -4.71 0.70 13.61
CA GLN A 26 -3.79 0.92 14.73
C GLN A 26 -4.17 2.13 15.60
N GLY A 27 -5.14 2.96 15.18
CA GLY A 27 -5.49 4.19 15.87
C GLY A 27 -4.51 5.35 15.64
N GLU A 28 -3.56 5.19 14.73
CA GLU A 28 -2.57 6.21 14.37
C GLU A 28 -3.16 7.29 13.47
N TRP A 29 -4.05 6.88 12.55
CA TRP A 29 -4.83 7.77 11.70
C TRP A 29 -6.29 7.74 12.09
N SER A 30 -6.97 8.87 11.96
CA SER A 30 -8.38 9.01 12.28
C SER A 30 -9.24 8.19 11.33
N ALA A 31 -10.20 7.45 11.88
CA ALA A 31 -11.22 6.75 11.11
C ALA A 31 -12.36 7.68 10.64
N ALA A 32 -12.27 8.99 10.90
CA ALA A 32 -13.40 9.91 10.94
C ALA A 32 -14.34 9.81 9.74
N ALA A 33 -15.53 9.24 10.00
CA ALA A 33 -16.78 9.78 9.54
C ALA A 33 -17.40 10.53 10.73
N ASN A 34 -17.70 11.81 10.53
CA ASN A 34 -18.54 12.69 11.38
C ASN A 34 -17.86 13.50 12.51
N GLY A 35 -17.64 14.79 12.22
CA GLY A 35 -18.07 15.92 13.07
C GLY A 35 -17.38 16.20 14.42
N GLY A 36 -16.49 15.34 14.92
CA GLY A 36 -15.68 15.62 16.11
C GLY A 36 -14.36 16.31 15.77
N ALA A 37 -13.78 17.06 16.72
CA ALA A 37 -12.47 17.70 16.58
C ALA A 37 -11.43 16.67 16.09
N THR A 38 -11.14 16.73 14.78
CA THR A 38 -10.36 15.72 14.09
C THR A 38 -8.90 16.08 14.32
N ARG A 39 -8.18 15.26 15.11
CA ARG A 39 -6.71 15.32 15.11
C ARG A 39 -6.26 15.09 13.67
N ALA A 40 -5.43 15.98 13.15
CA ALA A 40 -4.83 15.80 11.83
C ALA A 40 -4.01 14.51 11.83
N ASP A 41 -4.18 13.69 10.79
CA ASP A 41 -3.38 12.48 10.61
C ASP A 41 -1.89 12.87 10.55
N PRO A 42 -1.00 12.17 11.28
CA PRO A 42 0.43 12.43 11.21
C PRO A 42 0.96 12.12 9.81
N ALA A 43 1.94 12.90 9.34
CA ALA A 43 2.61 12.66 8.08
C ALA A 43 3.40 11.33 8.14
N VAL A 44 3.20 10.46 7.14
CA VAL A 44 3.88 9.17 7.04
C VAL A 44 4.76 9.16 5.80
N HIS A 45 6.06 8.94 6.01
CA HIS A 45 7.03 8.89 4.92
C HIS A 45 7.02 7.52 4.26
N VAL A 46 6.81 7.49 2.95
CA VAL A 46 6.86 6.29 2.11
C VAL A 46 8.20 6.30 1.38
N ILE A 47 9.10 5.41 1.81
CA ILE A 47 10.43 5.30 1.24
C ILE A 47 10.37 4.40 0.00
N VAL A 48 10.85 4.91 -1.13
CA VAL A 48 10.90 4.19 -2.40
C VAL A 48 12.34 4.15 -2.92
N GLU A 49 12.76 2.99 -3.43
CA GLU A 49 14.05 2.85 -4.09
C GLU A 49 14.03 3.48 -5.50
N LYS A 50 15.00 4.34 -5.78
CA LYS A 50 15.18 4.96 -7.10
C LYS A 50 15.42 3.93 -8.21
N ARG A 51 14.77 4.16 -9.36
CA ARG A 51 14.94 3.34 -10.57
C ARG A 51 15.64 4.10 -11.68
N GLY A 52 15.32 5.38 -11.85
CA GLY A 52 15.81 6.24 -12.91
C GLY A 52 15.01 7.55 -12.92
N LYS A 53 15.57 8.64 -13.46
CA LYS A 53 14.96 9.97 -13.33
C LYS A 53 13.51 10.01 -13.84
N ASN A 54 13.26 9.44 -15.02
CA ASN A 54 11.93 9.52 -15.63
C ASN A 54 10.92 8.67 -14.85
N GLU A 55 11.33 7.48 -14.43
CA GLU A 55 10.51 6.57 -13.63
C GLU A 55 10.22 7.14 -12.23
N ASP A 56 11.21 7.77 -11.60
CA ASP A 56 11.07 8.42 -10.30
C ASP A 56 10.12 9.64 -10.41
N ASP A 57 10.27 10.48 -11.45
CA ASP A 57 9.41 11.64 -11.71
C ASP A 57 7.95 11.22 -12.02
N GLU A 58 7.75 10.15 -12.81
CA GLU A 58 6.41 9.60 -13.11
C GLU A 58 5.75 9.04 -11.85
N LEU A 59 6.50 8.29 -11.04
CA LEU A 59 6.01 7.72 -9.79
C LEU A 59 5.63 8.81 -8.78
N GLU A 60 6.46 9.84 -8.62
CA GLU A 60 6.17 10.96 -7.72
C GLU A 60 4.89 11.69 -8.12
N LEU A 61 4.72 11.96 -9.42
CA LEU A 61 3.53 12.64 -9.92
C LEU A 61 2.25 11.84 -9.60
N GLU A 62 2.27 10.54 -9.85
CA GLU A 62 1.12 9.68 -9.57
C GLU A 62 0.86 9.54 -8.06
N PHE A 63 1.92 9.38 -7.26
CA PHE A 63 1.82 9.36 -5.80
C PHE A 63 1.12 10.62 -5.27
N ARG A 64 1.53 11.81 -5.74
CA ARG A 64 0.95 13.09 -5.31
C ARG A 64 -0.51 13.19 -5.71
N ARG A 65 -0.89 12.79 -6.93
CA ARG A 65 -2.30 12.74 -7.37
C ARG A 65 -3.16 11.88 -6.46
N ILE A 66 -2.69 10.67 -6.14
CA ILE A 66 -3.40 9.74 -5.26
C ILE A 66 -3.59 10.37 -3.87
N CYS A 67 -2.53 11.00 -3.33
CA CYS A 67 -2.58 11.67 -2.03
C CYS A 67 -3.47 12.92 -2.02
N ASP A 68 -3.63 13.61 -3.15
CA ASP A 68 -4.51 14.76 -3.31
C ASP A 68 -5.99 14.39 -3.55
N GLY A 69 -6.32 13.10 -3.59
CA GLY A 69 -7.70 12.60 -3.69
C GLY A 69 -8.01 11.82 -4.97
N ALA A 70 -7.04 11.53 -5.83
CA ALA A 70 -7.23 10.59 -6.94
C ALA A 70 -7.13 9.12 -6.46
N ASN A 71 -7.90 8.79 -5.41
CA ASN A 71 -8.06 7.44 -4.87
C ASN A 71 -9.55 7.09 -4.80
N TYR A 72 -9.87 5.82 -4.54
CA TYR A 72 -11.24 5.32 -4.53
C TYR A 72 -12.20 6.11 -3.62
N LYS A 73 -11.71 6.67 -2.50
CA LYS A 73 -12.53 7.42 -1.54
C LYS A 73 -12.57 8.93 -1.79
N SER A 74 -11.78 9.43 -2.75
CA SER A 74 -11.63 10.87 -2.99
C SER A 74 -11.20 11.66 -1.74
N GLU A 75 -10.34 11.06 -0.92
CA GLU A 75 -9.86 11.64 0.34
C GLU A 75 -8.40 12.05 0.24
N LYS A 76 -7.99 13.09 0.98
CA LYS A 76 -6.57 13.41 1.10
C LYS A 76 -5.83 12.39 1.96
N LEU A 77 -4.64 11.98 1.54
CA LEU A 77 -3.76 11.07 2.26
C LEU A 77 -2.51 11.83 2.70
N ASN A 78 -2.18 11.82 4.01
CA ASN A 78 -1.00 12.52 4.53
C ASN A 78 0.28 11.64 4.40
N PHE A 79 0.58 11.20 3.19
CA PHE A 79 1.80 10.47 2.87
C PHE A 79 2.82 11.37 2.17
N GLU A 80 4.10 11.20 2.49
CA GLU A 80 5.21 11.91 1.87
C GLU A 80 6.16 10.93 1.21
N ILE A 81 6.42 11.08 -0.09
CA ILE A 81 7.33 10.18 -0.80
C ILE A 81 8.79 10.58 -0.57
N VAL A 82 9.64 9.60 -0.30
CA VAL A 82 11.08 9.79 -0.12
C VAL A 82 11.85 8.81 -1.00
N PHE A 83 12.62 9.34 -1.94
CA PHE A 83 13.44 8.53 -2.83
C PHE A 83 14.80 8.20 -2.22
N ALA A 84 15.08 6.92 -2.03
CA ALA A 84 16.34 6.41 -1.51
C ALA A 84 17.19 5.79 -2.62
N ASP A 85 18.50 6.03 -2.59
CA ASP A 85 19.43 5.38 -3.51
C ASP A 85 19.54 3.89 -3.21
N LYS A 86 19.81 3.07 -4.23
CA LYS A 86 19.98 1.59 -4.08
C LYS A 86 21.04 1.19 -3.06
N LYS A 87 22.04 2.05 -2.84
CA LYS A 87 23.13 1.82 -1.87
C LYS A 87 22.67 1.95 -0.41
N SER A 88 21.48 2.48 -0.15
CA SER A 88 20.92 2.67 1.19
C SER A 88 20.63 1.37 1.94
N ASN A 89 20.56 0.22 1.24
CA ASN A 89 20.34 -1.11 1.82
C ASN A 89 19.18 -1.13 2.84
N SER A 90 18.01 -0.60 2.41
CA SER A 90 16.83 -0.50 3.27
C SER A 90 16.30 -1.89 3.65
N ALA A 91 16.46 -2.26 4.93
CA ALA A 91 15.93 -3.50 5.48
C ALA A 91 14.40 -3.61 5.30
N GLY A 92 13.69 -2.47 5.36
CA GLY A 92 12.24 -2.43 5.13
C GLY A 92 11.85 -2.85 3.72
N LEU A 93 12.63 -2.42 2.71
CA LEU A 93 12.40 -2.81 1.32
C LEU A 93 12.66 -4.31 1.11
N GLN A 94 13.73 -4.84 1.70
CA GLN A 94 14.04 -6.27 1.65
C GLN A 94 12.94 -7.10 2.31
N LEU A 95 12.38 -6.64 3.43
CA LEU A 95 11.24 -7.28 4.06
C LEU A 95 10.00 -7.26 3.16
N ALA A 96 9.73 -6.14 2.48
CA ALA A 96 8.62 -6.06 1.52
C ALA A 96 8.78 -7.08 0.38
N ASP A 97 9.99 -7.20 -0.19
CA ASP A 97 10.30 -8.17 -1.25
C ASP A 97 10.11 -9.63 -0.78
N LEU A 98 10.54 -9.95 0.44
CA LEU A 98 10.37 -11.27 1.04
C LEU A 98 8.89 -11.63 1.27
N VAL A 99 8.05 -10.63 1.55
CA VAL A 99 6.60 -10.80 1.80
C VAL A 99 5.79 -10.89 0.51
N ALA A 100 6.20 -10.21 -0.56
CA ALA A 100 5.45 -10.15 -1.81
C ALA A 100 5.30 -11.53 -2.48
N ARG A 101 6.37 -12.31 -2.57
CA ARG A 101 6.36 -13.61 -3.27
C ARG A 101 5.44 -14.66 -2.60
N PRO A 102 5.49 -14.88 -1.27
CA PRO A 102 4.55 -15.77 -0.60
C PRO A 102 3.09 -15.41 -0.84
N ILE A 103 2.75 -14.12 -0.85
CA ILE A 103 1.38 -13.65 -1.14
C ILE A 103 1.01 -13.98 -2.60
N GLY A 104 1.88 -13.69 -3.56
CA GLY A 104 1.63 -14.02 -4.96
C GLY A 104 1.42 -15.53 -5.20
N LEU A 105 2.21 -16.37 -4.53
CA LEU A 105 2.10 -17.83 -4.63
C LEU A 105 0.81 -18.38 -4.01
N SER A 106 0.32 -17.82 -2.91
CA SER A 106 -0.93 -18.29 -2.30
C SER A 106 -2.15 -18.04 -3.20
N ILE A 107 -2.08 -17.02 -4.08
CA ILE A 107 -3.10 -16.77 -5.10
C ILE A 107 -2.89 -17.66 -6.34
N LEU A 108 -1.67 -17.70 -6.89
CA LEU A 108 -1.40 -18.41 -8.15
C LEU A 108 -1.41 -19.95 -8.00
N ARG A 109 -1.19 -20.46 -6.78
CA ARG A 109 -1.09 -21.90 -6.47
C ARG A 109 -1.77 -22.21 -5.14
N SER A 110 -3.06 -21.92 -5.03
CA SER A 110 -3.84 -22.05 -3.79
C SER A 110 -3.83 -23.46 -3.17
N GLU A 111 -3.71 -24.51 -3.98
CA GLU A 111 -3.64 -25.91 -3.53
C GLU A 111 -2.28 -26.28 -2.92
N GLN A 112 -1.24 -25.48 -3.15
CA GLN A 112 0.11 -25.76 -2.65
C GLN A 112 0.28 -25.21 -1.22
N PRO A 113 0.75 -26.03 -0.25
CA PRO A 113 1.05 -25.53 1.09
C PRO A 113 2.05 -24.37 1.06
N ASN A 114 1.76 -23.30 1.81
CA ASN A 114 2.56 -22.08 1.79
C ASN A 114 2.75 -21.52 3.21
N ARG A 115 3.68 -22.15 3.95
CA ARG A 115 4.03 -21.78 5.34
C ARG A 115 4.48 -20.33 5.48
N ALA A 116 5.13 -19.78 4.45
CA ALA A 116 5.58 -18.39 4.46
C ALA A 116 4.37 -17.43 4.44
N PHE A 117 3.37 -17.72 3.61
CA PHE A 117 2.13 -16.95 3.62
C PHE A 117 1.35 -17.14 4.92
N ASP A 118 1.31 -18.34 5.49
CA ASP A 118 0.64 -18.58 6.78
C ASP A 118 1.21 -17.69 7.91
N ALA A 119 2.53 -17.45 7.90
CA ALA A 119 3.18 -16.56 8.85
C ALA A 119 2.91 -15.06 8.59
N VAL A 120 2.62 -14.69 7.35
CA VAL A 120 2.35 -13.30 6.92
C VAL A 120 0.88 -12.94 7.09
N LYS A 121 -0.04 -13.84 6.73
CA LYS A 121 -1.49 -13.63 6.73
C LYS A 121 -2.05 -12.96 7.99
N PRO A 122 -1.69 -13.36 9.23
CA PRO A 122 -2.22 -12.71 10.43
C PRO A 122 -1.71 -11.27 10.64
N LYS A 123 -0.70 -10.82 9.89
CA LYS A 123 -0.15 -9.46 9.96
C LYS A 123 -0.79 -8.51 8.95
N LEU A 124 -1.56 -9.03 8.00
CA LEU A 124 -2.27 -8.22 7.02
C LEU A 124 -3.46 -7.50 7.68
N LEU A 125 -3.81 -6.33 7.13
CA LEU A 125 -5.00 -5.60 7.53
C LEU A 125 -6.23 -6.52 7.47
N MET A 126 -6.90 -6.67 8.60
CA MET A 126 -8.09 -7.48 8.76
C MET A 126 -9.27 -6.64 9.20
N LYS A 127 -10.44 -6.88 8.60
CA LYS A 127 -11.69 -6.31 9.09
C LYS A 127 -12.76 -7.39 9.18
N ASN A 128 -13.42 -7.47 10.32
CA ASN A 128 -14.45 -8.49 10.60
C ASN A 128 -13.96 -9.93 10.33
N GLY A 129 -12.69 -10.21 10.67
CA GLY A 129 -12.08 -11.53 10.47
C GLY A 129 -11.71 -11.86 9.01
N ARG A 130 -11.81 -10.92 8.07
CA ARG A 130 -11.46 -11.12 6.66
C ARG A 130 -10.27 -10.27 6.24
N VAL A 131 -9.38 -10.86 5.43
CA VAL A 131 -8.21 -10.18 4.85
C VAL A 131 -8.53 -9.71 3.43
N GLU A 132 -9.36 -10.48 2.72
CA GLU A 132 -9.74 -10.27 1.33
C GLU A 132 -10.48 -8.93 1.17
N GLY A 133 -10.04 -8.12 0.20
CA GLY A 133 -10.52 -6.76 -0.04
C GLY A 133 -9.94 -5.71 0.92
N TRP A 134 -9.47 -6.12 2.09
CA TRP A 134 -8.80 -5.28 3.10
C TRP A 134 -7.30 -5.34 2.89
N GLY A 135 -6.57 -6.17 3.63
CA GLY A 135 -5.12 -6.35 3.51
C GLY A 135 -4.64 -7.15 2.31
N LEU A 136 -5.53 -7.81 1.57
CA LEU A 136 -5.21 -8.53 0.34
C LEU A 136 -6.21 -8.18 -0.77
N LYS A 137 -5.76 -7.46 -1.80
CA LYS A 137 -6.57 -7.10 -2.97
C LYS A 137 -6.05 -7.84 -4.20
N CYS A 138 -6.91 -8.62 -4.84
CA CYS A 138 -6.68 -9.17 -6.18
C CYS A 138 -7.48 -8.33 -7.19
N PHE A 139 -6.87 -8.03 -8.35
CA PHE A 139 -7.42 -7.20 -9.43
C PHE A 139 -6.83 -7.68 -10.77
N PRO A 140 -7.50 -7.54 -11.94
CA PRO A 140 -8.83 -6.98 -12.17
C PRO A 140 -9.96 -7.78 -11.53
#